data_AF-A0A1B6DPN8-F1
#
_entry.id   AF-A0A1B6DPN8-F1
#
_cell.length_a   1.000
_cell.length_b   1.000
_cell.length_c   1.000
_cell.angle_alpha   90.00
_cell.angle_beta   90.00
_cell.angle_gamma   90.00
#
_symmetry.space_group_name_H-M   'P 1'
#
loop_
_entity.id
_entity.type
_entity.pdbx_description
1 polymer ?
#
loop_
_entity_poly.entity_id
_entity_poly.type
_entity_poly.pdbx_seq_one_letter_code
_entity_poly.pdbx_strand_id
1 'polypeptide(L)'
;MFVKVLLFSCVLAAYTVNDISSYNTAHYLANVASILKEQLEHPDPEDAKLTCSHIEKYNWNMREVLKKFDEKDPKMEEVVRTMCSQEVPEFTRFSDLSGLKSTYRWGSMNVQFFVKMISETDRLWRSLRKICIHHKFL
;
A
#
# COMPACT_ATOMS: atom_id res chain seq x y z
N MET A 1 -3.91 -23.21 -0.92
CA MET A 1 -4.15 -22.23 0.16
C MET A 1 -2.91 -21.93 1.01
N PHE A 2 -2.09 -22.92 1.41
CA PHE A 2 -0.92 -22.69 2.29
C PHE A 2 0.23 -21.84 1.71
N VAL A 3 0.38 -21.76 0.39
CA VAL A 3 1.53 -21.06 -0.24
C VAL A 3 1.42 -19.53 -0.14
N LYS A 4 0.20 -18.95 -0.13
CA LYS A 4 -0.03 -17.50 -0.08
C LYS A 4 0.32 -16.89 1.28
N VAL A 5 0.05 -17.60 2.38
CA VAL A 5 0.37 -17.17 3.75
C VAL A 5 1.88 -17.22 4.01
N LEU A 6 2.57 -18.24 3.48
CA LEU A 6 4.02 -18.41 3.64
C LEU A 6 4.84 -17.28 3.01
N LEU A 7 4.46 -16.81 1.81
CA LEU A 7 5.10 -15.66 1.16
C LEU A 7 4.98 -14.39 2.01
N PHE A 8 3.82 -14.17 2.63
CA PHE A 8 3.59 -12.99 3.47
C PHE A 8 4.38 -13.04 4.78
N SER A 9 4.46 -14.21 5.42
CA SER A 9 5.25 -14.41 6.62
C SER A 9 6.75 -14.24 6.36
N CYS A 10 7.26 -14.68 5.21
CA CYS A 10 8.66 -14.46 4.83
C CYS A 10 8.96 -12.98 4.58
N VAL A 11 8.06 -12.24 3.92
CA VAL A 11 8.20 -10.79 3.72
C VAL A 11 8.14 -10.06 5.06
N LEU A 12 7.21 -10.41 5.95
CA LEU A 12 7.11 -9.82 7.28
C LEU A 12 8.31 -10.14 8.20
N ALA A 13 8.87 -11.35 8.12
CA ALA A 13 10.04 -11.76 8.89
C ALA A 13 11.34 -11.11 8.41
N ALA A 14 11.47 -10.83 7.10
CA ALA A 14 12.56 -10.00 6.59
C ALA A 14 12.50 -8.56 7.12
N TYR A 15 11.29 -8.09 7.46
CA TYR A 15 11.03 -6.72 7.95
C TYR A 15 11.37 -6.49 9.42
N THR A 16 11.40 -7.52 10.26
CA THR A 16 11.66 -7.37 11.69
C THR A 16 13.15 -7.42 12.06
N VAL A 17 14.03 -7.89 11.15
CA VAL A 17 15.39 -8.27 11.55
C VAL A 17 16.52 -7.35 11.06
N ASN A 18 16.45 -6.62 9.94
CA ASN A 18 17.62 -5.84 9.51
C ASN A 18 17.33 -4.57 8.70
N ASP A 19 18.17 -3.56 8.95
CA ASP A 19 18.44 -2.33 8.19
C ASP A 19 17.90 -2.38 6.74
N ILE A 20 16.74 -1.76 6.53
CA ILE A 20 16.02 -1.82 5.26
C ILE A 20 16.72 -0.86 4.29
N SER A 21 17.37 -1.41 3.26
CA SER A 21 17.84 -0.61 2.13
C SER A 21 16.66 0.10 1.47
N SER A 22 16.90 1.29 0.93
CA SER A 22 15.95 2.11 0.17
C SER A 22 15.17 1.30 -0.89
N TYR A 23 15.87 0.41 -1.61
CA TYR A 23 15.30 -0.51 -2.59
C TYR A 23 14.21 -1.43 -2.00
N ASN A 24 14.41 -1.94 -0.79
CA ASN A 24 13.50 -2.90 -0.17
C ASN A 24 12.13 -2.27 0.17
N THR A 25 12.09 -1.01 0.60
CA THR A 25 10.84 -0.33 0.97
C THR A 25 9.94 -0.05 -0.24
N ALA A 26 10.51 0.48 -1.33
CA ALA A 26 9.75 0.78 -2.54
C ALA A 26 9.20 -0.49 -3.20
N HIS A 27 10.01 -1.55 -3.28
CA HIS A 27 9.58 -2.84 -3.81
C HIS A 27 8.53 -3.52 -2.93
N TYR A 28 8.68 -3.43 -1.60
CA TYR A 28 7.67 -3.95 -0.69
C TYR A 28 6.32 -3.27 -0.89
N LEU A 29 6.28 -1.93 -0.99
CA LEU A 29 5.03 -1.21 -1.23
C LEU A 29 4.40 -1.63 -2.56
N ALA A 30 5.21 -1.77 -3.62
CA ALA A 30 4.71 -2.28 -4.91
C ALA A 30 4.13 -3.70 -4.79
N ASN A 31 4.79 -4.60 -4.06
CA ASN A 31 4.29 -5.97 -3.82
C ASN A 31 2.97 -5.98 -3.03
N VAL A 32 2.88 -5.17 -1.97
CA VAL A 32 1.63 -5.05 -1.19
C VAL A 32 0.51 -4.50 -2.07
N ALA A 33 0.79 -3.50 -2.91
CA ALA A 33 -0.19 -2.97 -3.86
C ALA A 33 -0.71 -4.04 -4.84
N SER A 34 0.17 -4.91 -5.35
CA SER A 34 -0.22 -6.02 -6.23
C SER A 34 -1.12 -7.03 -5.53
N ILE A 35 -0.80 -7.39 -4.28
CA ILE A 35 -1.61 -8.33 -3.49
C ILE A 35 -2.98 -7.72 -3.20
N LEU A 36 -3.02 -6.44 -2.83
CA LEU A 36 -4.28 -5.73 -2.60
C LEU A 36 -5.15 -5.71 -3.86
N LYS A 37 -4.57 -5.50 -5.03
CA LYS A 37 -5.29 -5.60 -6.31
C LYS A 37 -5.91 -6.98 -6.48
N GLU A 38 -5.12 -8.05 -6.33
CA GLU A 38 -5.60 -9.43 -6.47
C GLU A 38 -6.72 -9.76 -5.47
N GLN A 39 -6.59 -9.34 -4.21
CA GLN A 39 -7.61 -9.57 -3.19
C GLN A 39 -8.93 -8.86 -3.48
N LEU A 40 -8.89 -7.69 -4.13
CA LEU A 40 -10.10 -6.94 -4.48
C LEU A 40 -10.75 -7.44 -5.77
N GLU A 41 -9.95 -7.92 -6.74
CA GLU A 41 -10.45 -8.56 -7.97
C GLU A 41 -11.03 -9.97 -7.69
N HIS A 42 -10.48 -10.66 -6.70
CA HIS A 42 -10.89 -12.01 -6.29
C HIS A 42 -11.15 -12.08 -4.78
N PRO A 43 -12.24 -11.45 -4.29
CA PRO A 43 -12.50 -11.32 -2.86
C PRO A 43 -12.84 -12.68 -2.20
N ASP A 44 -12.08 -13.01 -1.15
CA ASP A 44 -12.38 -14.10 -0.22
C ASP A 44 -12.93 -13.53 1.11
N PRO A 45 -14.11 -13.98 1.59
CA PRO A 45 -14.66 -13.55 2.88
C PRO A 45 -13.69 -13.68 4.07
N GLU A 46 -12.80 -14.68 4.07
CA GLU A 46 -11.84 -14.91 5.16
C GLU A 46 -10.73 -13.84 5.19
N ASP A 47 -10.41 -13.27 4.03
CA ASP A 47 -9.35 -12.27 3.86
C ASP A 47 -9.82 -10.84 4.18
N ALA A 48 -11.12 -10.62 4.35
CA ALA A 48 -11.72 -9.30 4.53
C ALA A 48 -10.99 -8.40 5.56
N LYS A 49 -10.70 -8.93 6.75
CA LYS A 49 -9.97 -8.19 7.81
C LYS A 49 -8.51 -7.95 7.42
N LEU A 50 -7.90 -8.92 6.75
CA LEU A 50 -6.52 -8.87 6.31
C LEU A 50 -6.34 -7.81 5.22
N THR A 51 -7.23 -7.73 4.23
CA THR A 51 -7.24 -6.70 3.19
C THR A 51 -7.28 -5.30 3.78
N CYS A 52 -8.18 -5.04 4.74
CA CYS A 52 -8.21 -3.74 5.44
C CYS A 52 -6.88 -3.45 6.14
N SER A 53 -6.34 -4.41 6.90
CA SER A 53 -5.07 -4.24 7.61
C SER A 53 -3.89 -3.98 6.66
N HIS A 54 -3.88 -4.61 5.48
CA HIS A 54 -2.87 -4.37 4.46
C HIS A 54 -2.93 -2.96 3.89
N ILE A 55 -4.12 -2.42 3.63
CA ILE A 55 -4.26 -1.02 3.17
C ILE A 55 -3.83 -0.04 4.28
N GLU A 56 -4.22 -0.29 5.53
CA GLU A 56 -3.77 0.54 6.66
C GLU A 56 -2.24 0.56 6.76
N LYS A 57 -1.61 -0.61 6.71
CA LYS A 57 -0.15 -0.74 6.79
C LYS A 57 0.54 -0.08 5.60
N TYR A 58 -0.03 -0.22 4.40
CA TYR A 58 0.44 0.48 3.21
C TYR A 58 0.44 1.99 3.42
N ASN A 59 -0.70 2.55 3.86
CA ASN A 59 -0.85 3.98 4.11
C ASN A 59 0.09 4.48 5.22
N TRP A 60 0.28 3.69 6.28
CA TRP A 60 1.22 4.02 7.36
C TRP A 60 2.66 4.10 6.85
N ASN A 61 3.13 3.07 6.13
CA ASN A 61 4.47 3.06 5.56
C ASN A 61 4.70 4.22 4.59
N MET A 62 3.68 4.53 3.76
CA MET A 62 3.75 5.65 2.83
C MET A 62 3.89 7.00 3.55
N ARG A 63 3.17 7.20 4.67
CA ARG A 63 3.33 8.40 5.51
C ARG A 63 4.72 8.48 6.13
N GLU A 64 5.26 7.35 6.60
CA GLU A 64 6.61 7.32 7.18
C GLU A 64 7.67 7.66 6.13
N VAL A 65 7.54 7.16 4.90
CA VAL A 65 8.44 7.54 3.78
C VAL A 65 8.37 9.04 3.52
N LEU A 66 7.16 9.60 3.37
CA LEU A 66 6.98 11.03 3.10
C LEU A 66 7.52 11.91 4.24
N LYS A 67 7.23 11.54 5.50
CA LYS A 67 7.70 12.26 6.68
C LYS A 67 9.22 12.27 6.76
N LYS A 68 9.86 11.11 6.64
CA LYS A 68 11.33 11.01 6.72
C LYS A 68 12.02 11.67 5.53
N PHE A 69 11.38 11.70 4.36
CA PHE A 69 11.84 12.49 3.23
C PHE A 69 11.82 14.00 3.56
N ASP A 70 10.74 14.52 4.16
CA ASP A 70 10.66 15.92 4.61
C ASP A 70 11.71 16.25 5.69
N GLU A 71 12.06 15.28 6.54
CA GLU A 71 13.16 15.35 7.51
C GLU A 71 14.56 15.26 6.87
N LYS A 72 14.64 15.12 5.55
CA LYS A 72 15.88 15.00 4.75
C LYS A 72 16.72 13.77 5.10
N ASP A 73 16.07 12.65 5.44
CA ASP A 73 16.77 11.37 5.58
C ASP A 73 17.34 10.95 4.21
N PRO A 74 18.68 10.82 4.07
CA PRO A 74 19.31 10.50 2.80
C PRO A 74 18.89 9.12 2.26
N LYS A 75 18.52 8.15 3.13
CA LYS A 75 18.02 6.84 2.69
C LYS A 75 16.65 6.96 2.04
N MET A 76 15.82 7.94 2.43
CA MET A 76 14.46 8.10 1.92
C MET A 76 14.39 8.83 0.59
N GLU A 77 15.39 9.64 0.24
CA GLU A 77 15.46 10.25 -1.09
C GLU A 77 15.49 9.17 -2.18
N GLU A 78 16.30 8.12 -2.00
CA GLU A 78 16.38 7.02 -2.95
C GLU A 78 15.09 6.19 -3.02
N VAL A 79 14.41 5.98 -1.88
CA VAL A 79 13.08 5.36 -1.82
C VAL A 79 12.10 6.18 -2.67
N VAL A 80 12.00 7.48 -2.41
CA VAL A 80 11.09 8.39 -3.11
C VAL A 80 11.39 8.41 -4.60
N ARG A 81 12.66 8.51 -4.99
CA ARG A 81 13.09 8.46 -6.39
C ARG A 81 12.65 7.18 -7.08
N THR A 82 12.81 6.02 -6.41
CA THR A 82 12.35 4.73 -6.91
C THR A 82 10.83 4.68 -7.03
N MET A 83 10.10 5.28 -6.09
CA MET A 83 8.64 5.34 -6.16
C MET A 83 8.12 6.33 -7.21
N CYS A 84 8.89 7.37 -7.56
CA CYS A 84 8.49 8.35 -8.58
C CYS A 84 8.35 7.74 -9.97
N SER A 85 9.13 6.69 -10.28
CA SER A 85 9.02 5.94 -11.53
C SER A 85 7.88 4.91 -11.54
N GLN A 86 7.24 4.67 -10.39
CA GLN A 86 6.09 3.78 -10.29
C GLN A 86 4.79 4.51 -10.60
N GLU A 87 3.81 3.74 -11.10
CA GLU A 87 2.46 4.24 -11.28
C GLU A 87 1.67 4.24 -9.97
N VAL A 88 0.59 5.02 -9.92
CA VAL A 88 -0.35 4.99 -8.80
C VAL A 88 -0.93 3.57 -8.67
N PRO A 89 -0.96 2.97 -7.46
CA PRO A 89 -1.44 1.62 -7.25
C PRO A 89 -2.85 1.41 -7.80
N GLU A 90 -3.02 0.41 -8.66
CA GLU A 90 -4.29 0.15 -9.33
C GLU A 90 -5.44 -0.17 -8.37
N PHE A 91 -5.17 -0.73 -7.18
CA PHE A 91 -6.19 -0.99 -6.18
C PHE A 91 -6.93 0.28 -5.73
N THR A 92 -6.33 1.47 -5.91
CA THR A 92 -6.99 2.75 -5.61
C THR A 92 -8.10 3.10 -6.60
N ARG A 93 -8.12 2.46 -7.77
CA ARG A 93 -9.13 2.65 -8.82
C ARG A 93 -10.31 1.68 -8.68
N PHE A 94 -10.29 0.82 -7.66
CA PHE A 94 -11.32 -0.18 -7.46
C PHE A 94 -12.68 0.48 -7.13
N SER A 95 -13.68 0.26 -8.00
CA SER A 95 -14.97 0.95 -7.93
C SER A 95 -16.15 0.06 -7.55
N ASP A 96 -16.01 -1.28 -7.59
CA ASP A 96 -17.13 -2.19 -7.26
C ASP A 96 -17.26 -2.45 -5.75
N LEU A 97 -17.68 -1.41 -5.03
CA LEU A 97 -17.95 -1.50 -3.60
C LEU A 97 -19.16 -2.41 -3.28
N SER A 98 -20.06 -2.61 -4.24
CA SER A 98 -21.26 -3.43 -4.06
C SER A 98 -20.92 -4.91 -3.97
N GLY A 99 -20.03 -5.39 -4.85
CA GLY A 99 -19.50 -6.75 -4.83
C GLY A 99 -18.73 -7.05 -3.54
N LEU A 100 -17.89 -6.11 -3.07
CA LEU A 100 -17.18 -6.29 -1.81
C LEU A 100 -18.12 -6.36 -0.60
N LYS A 101 -19.16 -5.53 -0.58
CA LYS A 101 -20.16 -5.53 0.50
C LYS A 101 -20.81 -6.91 0.63
N SER A 102 -21.22 -7.52 -0.50
CA SER A 102 -21.81 -8.86 -0.49
C SER A 102 -20.79 -9.96 -0.17
N THR A 103 -19.62 -9.95 -0.81
CA THR A 103 -18.66 -11.04 -0.72
C THR A 103 -17.96 -11.07 0.62
N TYR A 104 -17.45 -9.94 1.10
CA TYR A 104 -16.83 -9.87 2.43
C TYR A 104 -17.84 -9.79 3.58
N ARG A 105 -19.15 -9.83 3.27
CA ARG A 105 -20.23 -9.68 4.26
C ARG A 105 -20.05 -8.43 5.11
N TRP A 106 -19.57 -7.36 4.50
CA TRP A 106 -19.26 -6.11 5.19
C TRP A 106 -20.54 -5.34 5.51
N GLY A 107 -20.63 -4.85 6.76
CA GLY A 107 -21.58 -3.82 7.12
C GLY A 107 -21.24 -2.48 6.43
N SER A 108 -22.22 -1.58 6.34
CA SER A 108 -22.03 -0.25 5.71
C SER A 108 -20.86 0.55 6.32
N MET A 109 -20.62 0.39 7.63
CA MET A 109 -19.48 1.04 8.32
C MET A 109 -18.13 0.56 7.79
N ASN A 110 -17.97 -0.74 7.52
CA ASN A 110 -16.73 -1.31 6.99
C ASN A 110 -16.46 -0.84 5.58
N VAL A 111 -17.51 -0.73 4.74
CA VAL A 111 -17.39 -0.18 3.38
C VAL A 111 -16.94 1.28 3.42
N GLN A 112 -17.52 2.11 4.29
CA GLN A 112 -17.09 3.50 4.45
C GLN A 112 -15.65 3.60 4.93
N PHE A 113 -15.26 2.74 5.88
CA PHE A 113 -13.88 2.68 6.35
C PHE A 113 -12.91 2.31 5.23
N PHE A 114 -13.25 1.31 4.43
CA PHE A 114 -12.50 0.90 3.25
C PHE A 114 -12.33 2.03 2.22
N VAL A 115 -13.42 2.71 1.86
CA VAL A 115 -13.40 3.86 0.95
C VAL A 115 -12.50 4.98 1.47
N LYS A 116 -12.56 5.25 2.78
CA LYS A 116 -11.70 6.24 3.43
C LYS A 116 -10.23 5.86 3.31
N MET A 117 -9.89 4.58 3.47
CA MET A 117 -8.51 4.11 3.34
C MET A 117 -7.99 4.20 1.91
N ILE A 118 -8.79 3.84 0.90
CA ILE A 118 -8.42 4.02 -0.52
C ILE A 118 -8.21 5.51 -0.84
N SER A 119 -9.13 6.37 -0.38
CA SER A 119 -9.03 7.82 -0.60
C SER A 119 -7.76 8.39 0.04
N GLU A 120 -7.38 7.87 1.20
CA GLU A 120 -6.12 8.23 1.86
C GLU A 120 -4.90 7.77 1.05
N THR A 121 -4.92 6.57 0.46
CA THR A 121 -3.86 6.11 -0.44
C THR A 121 -3.68 7.07 -1.62
N ASP A 122 -4.77 7.44 -2.30
CA ASP A 122 -4.73 8.38 -3.42
C ASP A 122 -4.17 9.76 -2.99
N ARG A 123 -4.59 10.27 -1.83
CA ARG A 123 -4.05 11.51 -1.26
C ARG A 123 -2.54 11.44 -1.05
N LEU A 124 -2.03 10.34 -0.50
CA LEU A 124 -0.59 10.15 -0.26
C LEU A 124 0.20 10.07 -1.57
N TRP A 125 -0.33 9.40 -2.58
CA TRP A 125 0.29 9.33 -3.91
C TRP A 125 0.31 10.68 -4.63
N ARG A 126 -0.74 11.50 -4.49
CA ARG A 126 -0.71 12.88 -4.99
C ARG A 126 0.37 13.72 -4.30
N SER A 127 0.56 13.54 -2.99
CA SER A 127 1.66 14.21 -2.26
C SER A 127 3.03 13.76 -2.76
N LEU A 128 3.24 12.45 -2.95
CA LEU A 128 4.47 11.92 -3.55
C LEU A 128 4.70 12.51 -4.95
N ARG A 129 3.67 12.55 -5.80
CA ARG A 129 3.80 13.11 -7.16
C ARG A 129 4.23 14.57 -7.16
N LYS A 130 3.71 15.38 -6.23
CA LYS A 130 4.15 16.78 -6.05
C LYS A 130 5.63 16.85 -5.68
N ILE A 131 6.10 15.98 -4.77
CA ILE A 131 7.51 15.87 -4.39
C ILE A 131 8.36 15.51 -5.61
N CYS A 132 7.97 14.50 -6.38
CA CYS A 132 8.69 14.05 -7.57
C CYS A 132 8.87 15.17 -8.60
N ILE A 133 7.82 15.97 -8.85
CA ILE A 133 7.87 17.11 -9.77
C ILE A 133 8.76 18.22 -9.21
N HIS A 134 8.60 18.57 -7.92
CA HIS A 134 9.36 19.66 -7.30
C HIS A 134 10.87 19.39 -7.30
N HIS A 135 11.27 18.14 -7.05
CA HIS A 135 12.67 17.72 -7.01
C HIS A 135 13.22 17.26 -8.36
N LYS A 136 12.42 17.37 -9.45
CA LYS A 136 12.81 16.97 -10.81
C LYS A 136 13.24 15.49 -10.91
N PHE A 137 12.56 14.62 -10.16
CA PHE A 137 12.66 13.16 -10.36
C PHE A 137 11.81 12.69 -11.54
N LEU A 138 10.91 13.57 -12.03
CA LEU A 138 10.04 13.42 -13.18
C LEU A 138 10.11 14.65 -14.08
#